data_AF-A0A212C1H5-F1
#
_entry.id   AF-A0A212C1H5-F1
#
_cell.length_a   1.000
_cell.length_b   1.000
_cell.length_c   1.000
_cell.angle_alpha   90.00
_cell.angle_beta   90.00
_cell.angle_gamma   90.00
#
_symmetry.space_group_name_H-M   'P 1'
#
loop_
_entity.id
_entity.type
_entity.pdbx_description
1 polymer ?
#
loop_
_entity_poly.entity_id
_entity_poly.type
_entity_poly.pdbx_seq_one_letter_code
_entity_poly.pdbx_strand_id
1 'polypeptide(L)'
;GKFHGNPMHVAVVISNCLREERRILAAANMPVQRNVEHKVAAIKNSVQMTEQDTKYLEDLQDEFDYRYKTIQTMDQGDKNSALMNQEVLTLQEMLNSLDFKRKATLSKMTQIVNETDLLMNSMLVEELQDWKRRQQIACIGGPLHNGLDQLQN
;
A
#
# COMPACT_ATOMS: atom_id res chain seq x y z
N GLY A 1 -22.98 4.59 -55.48
CA GLY A 1 -22.91 3.89 -54.17
C GLY A 1 -23.72 4.63 -53.12
N LYS A 2 -24.12 3.97 -52.01
CA LYS A 2 -25.06 4.44 -50.96
C LYS A 2 -24.80 5.82 -50.33
N PHE A 3 -23.69 6.49 -50.68
CA PHE A 3 -23.24 7.73 -50.05
C PHE A 3 -22.87 8.86 -51.03
N HIS A 4 -23.08 8.69 -52.34
CA HIS A 4 -22.66 9.69 -53.35
C HIS A 4 -23.49 10.99 -53.32
N GLY A 5 -24.64 11.02 -52.65
CA GLY A 5 -25.55 12.17 -52.64
C GLY A 5 -25.47 13.08 -51.41
N ASN A 6 -24.73 12.70 -50.36
CA ASN A 6 -24.68 13.51 -49.12
C ASN A 6 -23.40 13.26 -48.29
N PRO A 7 -22.26 13.84 -48.69
CA PRO A 7 -20.99 13.70 -47.95
C PRO A 7 -21.04 14.27 -46.53
N MET A 8 -21.90 15.27 -46.28
CA MET A 8 -22.11 15.83 -44.93
C MET A 8 -22.73 14.80 -43.99
N HIS A 9 -23.71 14.03 -44.45
CA HIS A 9 -24.32 12.97 -43.65
C HIS A 9 -23.28 11.89 -43.26
N VAL A 10 -22.38 11.53 -44.17
CA VAL A 10 -21.30 10.58 -43.89
C VAL A 10 -20.33 11.15 -42.85
N ALA A 11 -19.92 12.42 -42.98
CA ALA A 11 -19.05 13.07 -42.01
C ALA A 11 -19.66 13.10 -40.60
N VAL A 12 -20.97 13.35 -40.50
CA VAL A 12 -21.70 13.31 -39.22
C VAL A 12 -21.72 11.89 -38.62
N VAL A 13 -21.98 10.86 -39.43
CA VAL A 13 -21.96 9.46 -38.97
C VAL A 13 -20.57 9.07 -38.47
N ILE A 14 -19.51 9.39 -39.22
CA ILE A 14 -18.12 9.11 -38.82
C ILE A 14 -17.76 9.86 -37.52
N SER A 15 -18.13 11.14 -37.41
CA SER A 15 -17.90 11.94 -36.21
C SER A 15 -18.60 11.35 -34.98
N ASN A 16 -19.85 10.88 -35.15
CA ASN A 16 -20.60 10.22 -34.08
C ASN A 16 -19.98 8.88 -33.69
N CYS A 17 -19.56 8.05 -34.65
CA CYS A 17 -18.86 6.79 -34.36
C CYS A 17 -17.55 7.03 -33.60
N LEU A 18 -16.71 7.97 -34.05
CA LEU A 18 -15.45 8.31 -33.37
C LEU A 18 -15.69 8.88 -31.96
N ARG A 19 -16.77 9.65 -31.76
CA ARG A 19 -17.16 10.12 -30.42
C ARG A 19 -17.56 8.96 -29.52
N GLU A 20 -18.31 8.00 -30.04
CA GLU A 20 -18.76 6.85 -29.27
C GLU A 20 -17.61 5.87 -28.96
N GLU A 21 -16.71 5.62 -29.92
CA GLU A 21 -15.49 4.83 -29.69
C GLU A 21 -14.62 5.47 -28.60
N ARG A 22 -14.42 6.79 -28.63
CA ARG A 22 -13.71 7.51 -27.57
C ARG A 22 -14.42 7.41 -26.22
N ARG A 23 -15.76 7.45 -26.19
CA ARG A 23 -16.55 7.26 -24.98
C ARG A 23 -16.38 5.86 -24.41
N ILE A 24 -16.40 4.83 -25.26
CA ILE A 24 -16.20 3.43 -24.88
C ILE A 24 -14.78 3.21 -24.35
N LEU A 25 -13.76 3.75 -25.02
CA LEU A 25 -12.36 3.67 -24.58
C LEU A 25 -12.14 4.38 -23.24
N ALA A 26 -12.75 5.56 -23.03
CA ALA A 26 -12.68 6.28 -21.76
C ALA A 26 -13.46 5.59 -20.63
N ALA A 27 -14.59 4.94 -20.93
CA ALA A 27 -15.30 4.10 -19.96
C ALA A 27 -14.53 2.82 -19.63
N ALA A 28 -13.72 2.34 -20.57
CA ALA A 28 -12.81 1.20 -20.37
C ALA A 28 -11.53 1.56 -19.58
N ASN A 29 -11.38 2.79 -19.07
CA ASN A 29 -10.23 3.26 -18.28
C ASN A 29 -10.07 2.59 -16.88
N MET A 30 -10.69 1.42 -16.71
CA MET A 30 -10.42 0.37 -15.71
C MET A 30 -8.95 0.13 -15.32
N PRO A 31 -7.91 0.30 -16.19
CA PRO A 31 -6.52 0.10 -15.79
C PRO A 31 -6.07 0.96 -14.60
N VAL A 32 -6.51 2.22 -14.49
CA VAL A 32 -6.06 3.08 -13.36
C VAL A 32 -6.71 2.65 -12.06
N GLN A 33 -8.00 2.30 -12.12
CA GLN A 33 -8.75 1.85 -10.94
C GLN A 33 -8.25 0.49 -10.41
N ARG A 34 -8.02 -0.49 -11.29
CA ARG A 34 -7.39 -1.76 -10.88
C ARG A 34 -6.02 -1.56 -10.26
N ASN A 35 -5.28 -0.54 -10.69
CA ASN A 35 -3.95 -0.23 -10.16
C ASN A 35 -4.03 0.35 -8.73
N VAL A 36 -5.00 1.23 -8.44
CA VAL A 36 -5.26 1.73 -7.08
C VAL A 36 -5.63 0.58 -6.14
N GLU A 37 -6.62 -0.23 -6.52
CA GLU A 37 -7.10 -1.36 -5.71
C GLU A 37 -5.97 -2.38 -5.41
N HIS A 38 -5.18 -2.74 -6.41
CA HIS A 38 -4.03 -3.62 -6.22
C HIS A 38 -2.96 -3.03 -5.28
N LYS A 39 -2.68 -1.73 -5.38
CA LYS A 39 -1.72 -1.07 -4.49
C LYS A 39 -2.23 -0.98 -3.05
N VAL A 40 -3.50 -0.65 -2.86
CA VAL A 40 -4.15 -0.66 -1.53
C VAL A 40 -4.03 -2.06 -0.91
N ALA A 41 -4.34 -3.11 -1.68
CA ALA A 41 -4.23 -4.49 -1.21
C ALA A 41 -2.78 -4.87 -0.85
N ALA A 42 -1.81 -4.48 -1.67
CA ALA A 42 -0.39 -4.73 -1.42
C ALA A 42 0.11 -4.03 -0.14
N ILE A 43 -0.21 -2.74 0.02
CA ILE A 43 0.14 -1.96 1.23
C ILE A 43 -0.49 -2.61 2.46
N LYS A 44 -1.78 -2.98 2.39
CA LYS A 44 -2.47 -3.67 3.49
C LYS A 44 -1.78 -4.97 3.88
N ASN A 45 -1.36 -5.77 2.91
CA ASN A 45 -0.62 -7.01 3.17
C ASN A 45 0.73 -6.73 3.83
N SER A 46 1.50 -5.76 3.32
CA SER A 46 2.77 -5.34 3.91
C SER A 46 2.62 -4.85 5.36
N VAL A 47 1.55 -4.11 5.67
CA VAL A 47 1.22 -3.68 7.04
C VAL A 47 0.96 -4.89 7.93
N GLN A 48 0.14 -5.85 7.49
CA GLN A 48 -0.15 -7.06 8.28
C GLN A 48 1.11 -7.90 8.54
N MET A 49 1.98 -8.06 7.55
CA MET A 49 3.25 -8.77 7.72
C MET A 49 4.17 -8.03 8.70
N THR A 50 4.23 -6.70 8.62
CA THR A 50 5.04 -5.88 9.54
C THR A 50 4.49 -5.92 10.97
N GLU A 51 3.17 -6.01 11.14
CA GLU A 51 2.53 -6.20 12.44
C GLU A 51 2.92 -7.56 13.06
N GLN A 52 2.93 -8.64 12.26
CA GLN A 52 3.38 -9.95 12.71
C GLN A 52 4.87 -9.94 13.09
N ASP A 53 5.72 -9.29 12.29
CA ASP A 53 7.15 -9.11 12.61
C ASP A 53 7.34 -8.33 13.92
N THR A 54 6.46 -7.36 14.21
CA THR A 54 6.50 -6.57 15.44
C THR A 54 6.11 -7.41 16.65
N LYS A 55 5.06 -8.23 16.57
CA LYS A 55 4.67 -9.17 17.64
C LYS A 55 5.81 -10.15 17.95
N TYR A 56 6.43 -10.70 16.92
CA TYR A 56 7.58 -11.59 17.11
C TYR A 56 8.78 -10.88 17.74
N LEU A 57 8.99 -9.60 17.41
CA LEU A 57 10.02 -8.78 18.02
C LEU A 57 9.73 -8.52 19.51
N GLU A 58 8.47 -8.31 19.88
CA GLU A 58 8.03 -8.19 21.28
C GLU A 58 8.34 -9.48 22.05
N ASP A 59 8.00 -10.66 21.51
CA ASP A 59 8.30 -11.96 22.13
C ASP A 59 9.81 -12.15 22.38
N LEU A 60 10.65 -11.83 21.39
CA LEU A 60 12.11 -11.92 21.53
C LEU A 60 12.67 -10.96 22.59
N GLN A 61 12.04 -9.79 22.72
CA GLN A 61 12.45 -8.79 23.69
C GLN A 61 12.04 -9.20 25.11
N ASP A 62 10.86 -9.77 25.27
CA ASP A 62 10.40 -10.34 26.55
C ASP A 62 11.30 -11.50 27.00
N GLU A 63 11.71 -12.38 26.08
CA GLU A 63 12.66 -13.46 26.37
C GLU A 63 14.02 -12.91 26.81
N PHE A 64 14.55 -11.91 26.08
CA PHE A 64 15.80 -11.25 26.45
C PHE A 64 15.71 -10.63 27.84
N ASP A 65 14.66 -9.86 28.10
CA ASP A 65 14.44 -9.18 29.38
C ASP A 65 14.32 -10.18 30.54
N TYR A 66 13.62 -11.30 30.33
CA TYR A 66 13.49 -12.36 31.31
C TYR A 66 14.85 -12.97 31.67
N ARG A 67 15.64 -13.35 30.67
CA ARG A 67 16.97 -13.93 30.89
C ARG A 67 17.93 -12.93 31.52
N TYR A 68 17.91 -11.70 31.06
CA TYR A 68 18.74 -10.63 31.61
C TYR A 68 18.42 -10.36 33.09
N LYS A 69 17.14 -10.27 33.46
CA LYS A 69 16.70 -10.11 34.85
C LYS A 69 17.12 -11.30 35.72
N THR A 70 16.95 -12.53 35.20
CA THR A 70 17.36 -13.76 35.90
C THR A 70 18.84 -13.72 36.27
N ILE A 71 19.69 -13.27 35.33
CA ILE A 71 21.13 -13.14 35.54
C ILE A 71 21.46 -12.05 36.56
N GLN A 72 20.78 -10.90 36.51
CA GLN A 72 21.01 -9.81 37.46
C GLN A 72 20.72 -10.23 38.91
N THR A 73 19.68 -11.05 39.11
CA THR A 73 19.25 -11.51 40.43
C THR A 73 20.09 -12.62 41.04
N MET A 74 21.05 -13.20 40.29
CA MET A 74 21.95 -14.24 40.82
C MET A 74 22.95 -13.68 41.84
N ASP A 75 23.30 -14.51 42.82
CA ASP A 75 24.26 -14.19 43.87
C ASP A 75 25.69 -14.06 43.33
N GLN A 76 26.55 -13.25 43.96
CA GLN A 76 27.89 -12.93 43.44
C GLN A 76 28.82 -14.15 43.32
N GLY A 77 28.58 -15.22 44.10
CA GLY A 77 29.37 -16.45 44.06
C GLY A 77 29.23 -17.25 42.76
N ASP A 78 28.07 -17.16 42.08
CA ASP A 78 27.76 -17.95 40.88
C ASP A 78 28.16 -17.26 39.57
N LYS A 79 28.50 -15.95 39.64
CA LYS A 79 28.79 -15.09 38.48
C LYS A 79 30.12 -15.38 37.78
N ASN A 80 31.01 -16.17 38.39
CA ASN A 80 32.31 -16.49 37.81
C ASN A 80 32.34 -17.89 37.13
N SER A 81 31.17 -18.47 36.86
CA SER A 81 31.05 -19.79 36.24
C SER A 81 31.14 -19.73 34.70
N ALA A 82 31.60 -20.82 34.09
CA ALA A 82 31.61 -20.96 32.62
C ALA A 82 30.19 -20.85 32.04
N LEU A 83 29.17 -21.29 32.79
CA LEU A 83 27.76 -21.19 32.41
C LEU A 83 27.32 -19.73 32.33
N MET A 84 27.73 -18.88 33.28
CA MET A 84 27.44 -17.44 33.24
C MET A 84 28.04 -16.78 32.00
N ASN A 85 29.29 -17.11 31.66
CA ASN A 85 29.93 -16.57 30.46
C ASN A 85 29.17 -16.99 29.18
N GLN A 86 28.65 -18.22 29.13
CA GLN A 86 27.86 -18.69 28.01
C GLN A 86 26.51 -17.98 27.91
N GLU A 87 25.83 -17.75 29.03
CA GLU A 87 24.58 -16.97 29.08
C GLU A 87 24.77 -15.53 28.59
N VAL A 88 25.89 -14.88 28.97
CA VAL A 88 26.23 -13.54 28.48
C VAL A 88 26.44 -13.53 26.97
N LEU A 89 27.10 -14.55 26.41
CA LEU A 89 27.25 -14.69 24.96
C LEU A 89 25.89 -14.84 24.28
N THR A 90 24.99 -15.67 24.83
CA THR A 90 23.65 -15.83 24.26
C THR A 90 22.84 -14.52 24.32
N LEU A 91 22.92 -13.78 25.43
CA LEU A 91 22.27 -12.45 25.52
C LEU A 91 22.82 -11.49 24.46
N GLN A 92 24.13 -11.53 24.18
CA GLN A 92 24.72 -10.71 23.14
C GLN A 92 24.21 -11.09 21.74
N GLU A 93 24.04 -12.38 21.46
CA GLU A 93 23.43 -12.86 20.21
C GLU A 93 21.97 -12.42 20.08
N MET A 94 21.20 -12.50 21.16
CA MET A 94 19.82 -12.01 21.21
C MET A 94 19.75 -10.49 20.96
N LEU A 95 20.63 -9.70 21.58
CA LEU A 95 20.74 -8.25 21.34
C LEU A 95 21.03 -7.93 19.87
N ASN A 96 21.97 -8.65 19.26
CA ASN A 96 22.30 -8.47 17.84
C ASN A 96 21.09 -8.83 16.94
N SER A 97 20.36 -9.89 17.27
CA SER A 97 19.14 -10.28 16.57
C SER A 97 18.03 -9.22 16.71
N LEU A 98 17.82 -8.70 17.92
CA LEU A 98 16.87 -7.62 18.21
C LEU A 98 17.21 -6.35 17.42
N ASP A 99 18.48 -5.92 17.42
CA ASP A 99 18.93 -4.75 16.65
C ASP A 99 18.68 -4.92 15.16
N PHE A 100 19.08 -6.08 14.60
CA PHE A 100 18.85 -6.40 13.19
C PHE A 100 17.37 -6.36 12.84
N LYS A 101 16.51 -7.01 13.64
CA LYS A 101 15.07 -7.06 13.40
C LYS A 101 14.41 -5.71 13.55
N ARG A 102 14.77 -4.91 14.56
CA ARG A 102 14.28 -3.52 14.72
C ARG A 102 14.58 -2.68 13.49
N LYS A 103 15.82 -2.73 12.99
CA LYS A 103 16.22 -2.01 11.77
C LYS A 103 15.45 -2.49 10.55
N ALA A 104 15.27 -3.80 10.40
CA ALA A 104 14.50 -4.37 9.30
C ALA A 104 13.02 -3.93 9.35
N THR A 105 12.38 -3.98 10.52
CA THR A 105 11.01 -3.54 10.73
C THR A 105 10.85 -2.04 10.45
N LEU A 106 11.75 -1.20 10.94
CA LEU A 106 11.74 0.25 10.66
C LEU A 106 11.91 0.55 9.16
N SER A 107 12.76 -0.21 8.47
CA SER A 107 12.91 -0.09 7.01
C SER A 107 11.60 -0.43 6.27
N LYS A 108 10.92 -1.51 6.68
CA LYS A 108 9.61 -1.89 6.11
C LYS A 108 8.55 -0.83 6.37
N MET A 109 8.47 -0.32 7.60
CA MET A 109 7.54 0.77 7.96
C MET A 109 7.80 2.03 7.12
N THR A 110 9.07 2.39 6.91
CA THR A 110 9.45 3.53 6.06
C THR A 110 8.98 3.32 4.62
N GLN A 111 9.17 2.11 4.07
CA GLN A 111 8.69 1.78 2.73
C GLN A 111 7.16 1.87 2.63
N ILE A 112 6.42 1.32 3.61
CA ILE A 112 4.96 1.40 3.66
C ILE A 112 4.48 2.85 3.66
N VAL A 113 5.11 3.72 4.46
CA VAL A 113 4.78 5.16 4.50
C VAL A 113 5.01 5.80 3.13
N ASN A 114 6.13 5.53 2.48
CA ASN A 114 6.43 6.07 1.15
C ASN A 114 5.44 5.58 0.09
N GLU A 115 5.08 4.29 0.10
CA GLU A 115 4.10 3.73 -0.82
C GLU A 115 2.70 4.32 -0.59
N THR A 116 2.33 4.55 0.67
CA THR A 116 1.06 5.19 1.05
C THR A 116 1.02 6.64 0.60
N ASP A 117 2.11 7.39 0.78
CA ASP A 117 2.23 8.78 0.32
C ASP A 117 2.09 8.87 -1.20
N LEU A 118 2.77 7.99 -1.94
CA LEU A 118 2.64 7.89 -3.39
C LEU A 118 1.20 7.59 -3.79
N LEU A 119 0.54 6.62 -3.16
CA LEU A 119 -0.86 6.29 -3.45
C LEU A 119 -1.78 7.50 -3.23
N MET A 120 -1.65 8.17 -2.09
CA MET A 120 -2.44 9.36 -1.74
C MET A 120 -2.21 10.50 -2.76
N ASN A 121 -0.96 10.91 -2.94
CA ASN A 121 -0.63 12.16 -3.64
C ASN A 121 -0.60 12.02 -5.16
N SER A 122 -0.27 10.85 -5.69
CA SER A 122 -0.13 10.66 -7.14
C SER A 122 -1.28 9.91 -7.79
N MET A 123 -2.06 9.12 -7.03
CA MET A 123 -3.13 8.30 -7.63
C MET A 123 -4.51 8.76 -7.19
N LEU A 124 -4.75 8.85 -5.87
CA LEU A 124 -6.07 9.24 -5.36
C LEU A 124 -6.40 10.71 -5.66
N VAL A 125 -5.42 11.61 -5.54
CA VAL A 125 -5.62 13.03 -5.89
C VAL A 125 -5.96 13.20 -7.38
N GLU A 126 -5.25 12.51 -8.28
CA GLU A 126 -5.52 12.58 -9.72
C GLU A 126 -6.91 12.03 -10.06
N GLU A 127 -7.25 10.85 -9.53
CA GLU A 127 -8.58 10.24 -9.74
C GLU A 127 -9.72 11.08 -9.16
N LEU A 128 -9.51 11.74 -8.03
CA LEU A 128 -10.49 12.66 -7.44
C LEU A 128 -10.71 13.89 -8.32
N GLN A 129 -9.65 14.45 -8.90
CA GLN A 129 -9.76 15.57 -9.85
C GLN A 129 -10.52 15.16 -11.11
N ASP A 130 -10.20 13.99 -11.67
CA ASP A 130 -10.89 13.45 -12.83
C ASP A 130 -12.36 13.15 -12.54
N TRP A 131 -12.65 12.56 -11.37
CA TRP A 131 -14.02 12.36 -10.92
C TRP A 131 -14.79 13.68 -10.81
N LYS A 132 -14.20 14.71 -10.21
CA LYS A 132 -14.82 16.04 -10.09
C LYS A 132 -15.13 16.65 -11.47
N ARG A 133 -14.23 16.48 -12.43
CA ARG A 133 -14.44 16.90 -13.82
C ARG A 133 -15.61 16.15 -14.46
N ARG A 134 -15.67 14.82 -14.30
CA ARG A 134 -16.79 13.98 -14.79
C ARG A 134 -18.12 14.43 -14.19
N GLN A 135 -18.14 14.74 -12.90
CA GLN A 135 -19.33 15.22 -12.20
C GLN A 135 -19.81 16.57 -12.74
N GLN A 136 -18.91 17.54 -12.95
CA GLN A 136 -19.27 18.84 -13.55
C GLN A 136 -19.95 18.69 -14.92
N ILE A 137 -19.43 17.79 -15.76
CA ILE A 137 -20.00 17.48 -17.07
C ILE A 137 -21.40 16.86 -16.93
N ALA A 138 -21.59 15.93 -15.99
CA ALA A 138 -22.90 15.33 -15.74
C ALA A 138 -23.94 16.37 -15.29
N CYS A 139 -23.55 17.34 -14.46
CA CYS A 139 -24.46 18.42 -13.99
C CYS A 139 -24.98 19.32 -15.12
N ILE A 140 -24.28 19.43 -16.25
CA ILE A 140 -24.71 20.22 -17.42
C ILE A 140 -25.39 19.37 -18.51
N GLY A 141 -25.86 18.17 -18.16
CA GLY A 141 -26.56 17.26 -19.07
C GLY A 141 -25.65 16.29 -19.83
N GLY A 142 -24.39 16.16 -19.42
CA GLY A 142 -23.49 15.13 -19.90
C GLY A 142 -23.83 13.72 -19.38
N PRO A 143 -23.11 12.68 -19.82
CA PRO A 143 -23.36 11.31 -19.39
C PRO A 143 -23.14 11.16 -17.88
N LEU A 144 -24.09 10.47 -17.21
CA LEU A 144 -23.94 10.07 -15.81
C LEU A 144 -22.78 9.08 -15.68
N HIS A 145 -21.99 9.25 -14.62
CA HIS A 145 -20.86 8.38 -14.31
C HIS A 145 -21.04 7.70 -12.96
N ASN A 146 -20.22 6.69 -12.68
CA ASN A 146 -20.22 5.96 -11.43
C ASN A 146 -20.05 6.92 -10.22
N GLY A 147 -20.73 6.59 -9.12
CA GLY A 147 -20.72 7.39 -7.89
C GLY A 147 -19.34 7.44 -7.21
N LEU A 148 -19.29 8.07 -6.03
CA LEU A 148 -18.07 8.23 -5.25
C LEU A 148 -17.60 6.91 -4.59
N ASP A 149 -18.39 5.85 -4.67
CA ASP A 149 -18.20 4.60 -3.91
C ASP A 149 -16.80 4.01 -4.06
N GLN A 150 -16.18 4.13 -5.24
CA GLN A 150 -14.86 3.57 -5.51
C GLN A 150 -13.70 4.40 -4.95
N LEU A 151 -13.88 5.72 -4.82
CA LEU A 151 -12.90 6.60 -4.17
C LEU A 151 -13.02 6.57 -2.65
N GLN A 152 -14.20 6.19 -2.15
CA GLN A 152 -14.50 6.17 -0.72
C GLN A 152 -14.02 4.88 -0.03
N ASN A 153 -13.98 3.75 -0.75
CA ASN A 153 -13.62 2.43 -0.23
C ASN A 153 -12.13 2.10 -0.44
#